data_AF-A0A2V8NCX4-F1
#
_entry.id   AF-A0A2V8NCX4-F1
#
_cell.length_a   1.000
_cell.length_b   1.000
_cell.length_c   1.000
_cell.angle_alpha   90.00
_cell.angle_beta   90.00
_cell.angle_gamma   90.00
#
_symmetry.space_group_name_H-M   'P 1'
#
loop_
_entity.id
_entity.type
_entity.pdbx_description
1 polymer ?
#
loop_
_entity_poly.entity_id
_entity_poly.type
_entity_poly.pdbx_seq_one_letter_code
_entity_poly.pdbx_strand_id
1 'polypeptide(L)'
;MPKDDRDLLELFKEELDFLEKGGYGRSVRTPWKPTSAFQDSLTCINYGYPYRAHSCDECHLIDFVPAEKRAETIPCHHIPLDKKGETVETLEMEDNQQKLEKAIKDWLRLRIRQMEEERALRELDFLTAQRD
;
A
#
# COMPACT_ATOMS: atom_id res chain seq x y z
N MET A 1 7.29 -8.47 -18.26
CA MET A 1 8.03 -7.67 -17.26
C MET A 1 8.01 -8.44 -15.95
N PRO A 2 9.13 -8.51 -15.21
CA PRO A 2 9.12 -9.12 -13.89
C PRO A 2 8.24 -8.28 -12.96
N LYS A 3 7.35 -8.94 -12.21
CA LYS A 3 6.69 -8.29 -11.07
C LYS A 3 7.73 -8.08 -9.96
N ASP A 4 7.46 -7.11 -9.10
CA ASP A 4 8.13 -6.89 -7.83
C ASP A 4 8.26 -8.23 -7.06
N ASP A 5 9.47 -8.55 -6.61
CA ASP A 5 9.82 -9.81 -5.95
C ASP A 5 9.91 -9.67 -4.42
N ARG A 6 9.69 -8.46 -3.91
CA ARG A 6 9.65 -8.18 -2.46
C ARG A 6 8.46 -8.88 -1.81
N ASP A 7 8.58 -9.20 -0.53
CA ASP A 7 7.44 -9.75 0.21
C ASP A 7 6.44 -8.63 0.54
N LEU A 8 5.31 -8.64 -0.16
CA LEU A 8 4.22 -7.67 0.04
C LEU A 8 3.69 -7.62 1.48
N LEU A 9 3.65 -8.75 2.18
CA LEU A 9 3.17 -8.78 3.58
C LEU A 9 4.15 -8.00 4.48
N GLU A 10 5.44 -8.22 4.30
CA GLU A 10 6.46 -7.53 5.08
C GLU A 10 6.52 -6.05 4.71
N LEU A 11 6.38 -5.69 3.43
CA LEU A 11 6.24 -4.30 3.00
C LEU A 11 5.06 -3.59 3.67
N PHE A 12 3.89 -4.23 3.75
CA PHE A 12 2.73 -3.64 4.42
C PHE A 12 2.92 -3.50 5.94
N LYS A 13 3.63 -4.44 6.58
CA LYS A 13 3.99 -4.31 8.00
C LYS A 13 4.95 -3.14 8.24
N GLU A 14 5.97 -2.99 7.38
CA GLU A 14 6.91 -1.86 7.44
C GLU A 14 6.21 -0.53 7.20
N GLU A 15 5.30 -0.47 6.22
CA GLU A 15 4.47 0.71 5.94
C GLU A 15 3.60 1.09 7.14
N LEU A 16 2.96 0.10 7.79
CA LEU A 16 2.14 0.32 8.97
C LEU A 16 2.98 0.84 10.14
N ASP A 17 4.16 0.25 10.39
CA ASP A 17 5.09 0.70 11.44
C ASP A 17 5.58 2.13 11.18
N PHE A 18 5.95 2.44 9.92
CA PHE A 18 6.31 3.79 9.49
C PHE A 18 5.19 4.79 9.79
N LEU A 19 3.94 4.43 9.48
CA LEU A 19 2.75 5.24 9.73
C LEU A 19 2.44 5.44 11.22
N GLU A 20 2.64 4.41 12.03
CA GLU A 20 2.44 4.49 13.49
C GLU A 20 3.49 5.36 14.17
N LYS A 21 4.70 5.44 13.59
CA LYS A 21 5.79 6.34 14.02
C LYS A 21 5.64 7.77 13.50
N GLY A 22 4.58 8.08 12.76
CA GLY A 22 4.29 9.42 12.24
C GLY A 22 4.85 9.71 10.85
N GLY A 23 5.07 8.67 10.04
CA GLY A 23 5.75 8.75 8.74
C GLY A 23 5.11 9.65 7.68
N TYR A 24 3.78 9.80 7.67
CA TYR A 24 3.09 10.79 6.80
C TYR A 24 2.87 12.14 7.48
N GLY A 25 3.35 12.33 8.71
CA GLY A 25 3.34 13.62 9.37
C GLY A 25 4.10 14.66 8.56
N ARG A 26 3.66 15.93 8.63
CA ARG A 26 4.36 17.04 7.94
C ARG A 26 5.83 17.04 8.35
N SER A 27 6.72 16.80 7.39
CA SER A 27 8.14 17.01 7.57
C SER A 27 8.36 18.42 8.13
N VAL A 28 9.02 18.54 9.28
CA VAL A 28 9.38 19.84 9.88
C VAL A 28 10.25 20.69 8.94
N ARG A 29 10.94 20.04 7.99
CA ARG A 29 11.79 20.69 7.00
C ARG A 29 11.03 21.13 5.76
N THR A 30 9.94 20.45 5.41
CA THR A 30 9.10 20.76 4.25
C THR A 30 7.61 20.65 4.57
N PRO A 31 7.05 21.49 5.47
CA PRO A 31 5.65 21.38 5.89
C PRO A 31 4.62 21.63 4.77
N TRP A 32 5.07 22.22 3.64
CA TRP A 32 4.28 22.55 2.46
C TRP A 32 4.23 21.44 1.41
N LYS A 33 5.07 20.40 1.53
CA LYS A 33 5.04 19.27 0.59
C LYS A 33 4.21 18.16 1.22
N PRO A 34 2.98 17.92 0.74
CA PRO A 34 2.23 16.74 1.17
C PRO A 34 3.02 15.49 0.79
N THR A 35 3.20 14.58 1.74
CA THR A 35 3.74 13.25 1.46
C THR A 35 2.62 12.46 0.81
N SER A 36 2.84 11.97 -0.41
CA SER A 36 1.82 11.17 -1.07
C SER A 36 1.89 9.73 -0.56
N ALA A 37 0.80 9.28 0.03
CA ALA A 37 0.64 7.94 0.58
C ALA A 37 0.91 6.88 -0.48
N PHE A 38 1.62 5.83 -0.07
CA PHE A 38 2.19 4.78 -0.91
C PHE A 38 3.22 5.24 -1.94
N GLN A 39 3.00 6.35 -2.66
CA GLN A 39 3.90 6.82 -3.71
C GLN A 39 5.26 7.27 -3.15
N ASP A 40 5.24 7.98 -2.02
CA ASP A 40 6.43 8.50 -1.35
C ASP A 40 6.88 7.61 -0.17
N SER A 41 6.55 6.32 -0.19
CA SER A 41 6.90 5.36 0.87
C SER A 41 7.53 4.08 0.31
N LEU A 42 8.08 3.23 1.20
CA LEU A 42 8.77 1.98 0.85
C LEU A 42 7.92 1.01 0.03
N THR A 43 6.58 1.12 0.14
CA THR A 43 5.66 0.30 -0.65
C THR A 43 5.77 0.57 -2.16
N CYS A 44 6.09 1.80 -2.57
CA CYS A 44 6.34 2.12 -3.98
C CYS A 44 7.67 1.50 -4.46
N ILE A 45 7.62 0.74 -5.55
CA ILE A 45 8.82 0.18 -6.20
C ILE A 45 9.79 1.25 -6.70
N ASN A 46 9.30 2.48 -6.95
CA ASN A 46 10.09 3.62 -7.37
C ASN A 46 10.57 4.50 -6.20
N TYR A 47 10.32 4.12 -4.95
CA TYR A 47 10.79 4.88 -3.79
C TYR A 47 12.32 4.98 -3.78
N GLY A 48 12.85 6.19 -3.59
CA GLY A 48 14.29 6.45 -3.63
C GLY A 48 14.91 6.52 -5.03
N TYR A 49 14.15 6.27 -6.10
CA TYR A 49 14.61 6.41 -7.48
C TYR A 49 14.21 7.78 -8.06
N PRO A 50 15.17 8.63 -8.45
CA PRO A 50 14.87 9.97 -8.97
C PRO A 50 14.18 9.94 -10.34
N TYR A 51 14.38 8.88 -11.12
CA TYR A 51 13.65 8.61 -12.35
C TYR A 51 12.85 7.35 -12.11
N ARG A 52 11.52 7.39 -12.22
CA ARG A 52 10.62 6.24 -12.07
C ARG A 52 11.05 5.11 -13.01
N ALA A 53 11.95 4.26 -12.54
CA ALA A 53 12.66 3.26 -13.33
C ALA A 53 11.75 2.06 -13.65
N HIS A 54 10.70 1.87 -12.86
CA HIS A 54 9.79 0.74 -12.92
C HIS A 54 8.38 1.19 -13.28
N SER A 55 7.68 0.38 -14.08
CA SER A 55 6.27 0.60 -14.36
C SER A 55 5.43 0.30 -13.11
N CYS A 56 4.32 1.03 -12.91
CA CYS A 56 3.37 0.71 -11.85
C CYS A 56 2.72 -0.67 -12.02
N ASP A 57 2.70 -1.22 -13.23
CA ASP A 57 2.21 -2.59 -13.50
C ASP A 57 3.11 -3.69 -12.89
N GLU A 58 4.35 -3.33 -12.55
CA GLU A 58 5.29 -4.24 -11.89
C GLU A 58 5.09 -4.23 -10.36
N CYS A 59 4.47 -3.18 -9.81
CA CYS A 59 4.28 -2.99 -8.38
C CYS A 59 3.11 -3.82 -7.84
N HIS A 60 3.27 -4.41 -6.65
CA HIS A 60 2.20 -5.14 -5.97
C HIS A 60 0.92 -4.34 -5.74
N LEU A 61 1.02 -3.02 -5.58
CA LEU A 61 -0.13 -2.16 -5.33
C LEU A 61 -1.14 -2.17 -6.49
N ILE A 62 -0.72 -2.49 -7.71
CA ILE A 62 -1.59 -2.51 -8.89
C ILE A 62 -2.76 -3.48 -8.75
N ASP A 63 -2.57 -4.56 -7.99
CA ASP A 63 -3.58 -5.58 -7.76
C ASP A 63 -4.74 -5.06 -6.90
N PHE A 64 -4.55 -3.95 -6.16
CA PHE A 64 -5.59 -3.27 -5.38
C PHE A 64 -6.25 -2.08 -6.11
N VAL A 65 -5.75 -1.72 -7.30
CA VAL A 65 -6.31 -0.64 -8.11
C VAL A 65 -7.47 -1.20 -8.95
N PRO A 66 -8.64 -0.50 -9.00
CA PRO A 66 -9.72 -0.84 -9.92
C PRO A 66 -9.23 -0.96 -11.36
N ALA A 67 -9.71 -1.96 -12.11
CA ALA A 67 -9.16 -2.28 -13.43
C ALA A 67 -9.18 -1.09 -14.40
N GLU A 68 -10.22 -0.26 -14.32
CA GLU A 68 -10.43 0.93 -15.14
C GLU A 68 -9.43 2.05 -14.83
N LYS A 69 -8.78 1.98 -13.67
CA LYS A 69 -7.86 3.01 -13.14
C LYS A 69 -6.39 2.60 -13.19
N ARG A 70 -6.08 1.39 -13.66
CA ARG A 70 -4.70 0.89 -13.76
C ARG A 70 -3.85 1.63 -14.79
N ALA A 71 -4.48 2.22 -15.82
CA ALA A 71 -3.80 2.97 -16.87
C ALA A 71 -3.53 4.45 -16.52
N GLU A 72 -3.94 4.91 -15.34
CA GLU A 72 -3.74 6.28 -14.89
C GLU A 72 -2.26 6.56 -14.57
N THR A 73 -1.87 7.84 -14.47
CA THR A 73 -0.45 8.22 -14.26
C THR A 73 0.09 7.80 -12.88
N ILE A 74 -0.81 7.71 -11.90
CA ILE A 74 -0.50 7.31 -10.52
C ILE A 74 -1.58 6.32 -10.06
N PRO A 75 -1.55 5.05 -10.51
CA PRO A 75 -2.64 4.11 -10.27
C PRO A 75 -2.94 3.88 -8.78
N CYS A 76 -1.92 3.88 -7.92
CA CYS A 76 -2.07 3.64 -6.48
C CYS A 76 -2.92 4.70 -5.77
N HIS A 77 -3.11 5.88 -6.36
CA HIS A 77 -3.99 6.93 -5.83
C HIS A 77 -5.47 6.55 -5.89
N HIS A 78 -5.84 5.62 -6.76
CA HIS A 78 -7.21 5.13 -6.92
C HIS A 78 -7.51 3.88 -6.10
N ILE A 79 -6.61 3.47 -5.18
CA ILE A 79 -6.88 2.37 -4.27
C ILE A 79 -8.00 2.79 -3.30
N PRO A 80 -9.12 2.05 -3.23
CA PRO A 80 -10.15 2.31 -2.23
C PRO A 80 -9.67 1.86 -0.85
N LEU A 81 -9.74 2.76 0.12
CA LEU A 81 -9.30 2.54 1.49
C LEU A 81 -10.44 2.11 2.42
N ASP A 82 -11.70 2.36 2.04
CA ASP A 82 -12.85 2.01 2.85
C ASP A 82 -14.06 1.48 2.06
N LYS A 83 -15.13 1.13 2.79
CA LYS A 83 -16.37 0.60 2.22
C LYS A 83 -17.20 1.63 1.45
N LYS A 84 -16.93 2.92 1.63
CA LYS A 84 -17.61 3.99 0.88
C LYS A 84 -16.93 4.25 -0.46
N GLY A 85 -15.76 3.65 -0.68
CA GLY A 85 -14.96 3.86 -1.88
C GLY A 85 -14.10 5.13 -1.81
N GLU A 86 -13.87 5.67 -0.61
CA GLU A 86 -12.90 6.76 -0.44
C GLU A 86 -11.52 6.23 -0.83
N THR A 87 -10.90 6.88 -1.81
CA THR A 87 -9.59 6.51 -2.35
C THR A 87 -8.47 7.29 -1.68
N VAL A 88 -7.23 6.85 -1.88
CA VAL A 88 -6.03 7.59 -1.46
C VAL A 88 -6.09 9.04 -1.95
N GLU A 89 -6.34 9.27 -3.25
CA GLU A 89 -6.43 10.60 -3.84
C GLU A 89 -7.47 11.48 -3.14
N THR A 90 -8.70 10.96 -3.01
CA THR A 90 -9.80 11.73 -2.44
C THR A 90 -9.52 12.13 -0.99
N LEU A 91 -8.82 11.27 -0.23
CA LEU A 91 -8.47 11.52 1.15
C LEU A 91 -7.24 12.43 1.30
N GLU A 92 -6.30 12.40 0.35
CA GLU A 92 -5.17 13.35 0.29
C GLU A 92 -5.62 14.77 -0.06
N MET A 93 -6.68 14.91 -0.87
CA MET A 93 -7.26 16.21 -1.23
C MET A 93 -8.03 16.86 -0.08
N GLU A 94 -8.42 16.09 0.95
CA GLU A 94 -9.02 16.64 2.16
C GLU A 94 -7.93 17.24 3.05
N ASP A 95 -8.18 18.42 3.63
CA ASP A 95 -7.29 19.01 4.66
C ASP A 95 -7.46 18.31 6.02
N ASN A 96 -7.45 16.97 6.00
CA ASN A 96 -7.67 16.10 7.15
C ASN A 96 -6.69 14.91 7.14
N GLN A 97 -5.43 15.23 7.42
CA GLN A 97 -4.34 14.24 7.52
C GLN A 97 -4.67 13.09 8.48
N GLN A 98 -5.35 13.38 9.60
CA GLN A 98 -5.70 12.35 10.58
C GLN A 98 -6.67 11.32 10.01
N LYS A 99 -7.63 11.77 9.18
CA LYS A 99 -8.57 10.88 8.49
C LYS A 99 -7.84 10.01 7.46
N LEU A 100 -6.96 10.60 6.65
CA LEU A 100 -6.13 9.87 5.68
C LEU A 100 -5.29 8.79 6.39
N GLU A 101 -4.51 9.16 7.40
CA GLU A 101 -3.66 8.21 8.13
C GLU A 101 -4.47 7.11 8.79
N LYS A 102 -5.63 7.44 9.37
CA LYS A 102 -6.51 6.44 9.97
C LYS A 102 -7.03 5.47 8.91
N ALA A 103 -7.50 5.98 7.77
CA ALA A 103 -8.01 5.14 6.68
C ALA A 103 -6.93 4.18 6.16
N ILE A 104 -5.70 4.66 5.97
CA ILE A 104 -4.58 3.84 5.52
C ILE A 104 -4.19 2.80 6.58
N LYS A 105 -4.11 3.19 7.86
CA LYS A 105 -3.81 2.26 8.96
C LYS A 105 -4.85 1.14 9.05
N ASP A 106 -6.13 1.48 8.97
CA ASP A 106 -7.21 0.50 9.02
C ASP A 106 -7.18 -0.43 7.80
N TRP A 107 -6.91 0.12 6.61
CA TRP A 107 -6.74 -0.64 5.39
C TRP A 107 -5.55 -1.61 5.46
N LEU A 108 -4.38 -1.14 5.88
CA LEU A 108 -3.17 -1.96 6.04
C LEU A 108 -3.40 -3.10 7.04
N ARG A 109 -3.95 -2.81 8.21
CA ARG A 109 -4.25 -3.83 9.24
C ARG A 109 -5.19 -4.90 8.72
N LEU A 110 -6.21 -4.51 7.95
CA LEU A 110 -7.13 -5.46 7.33
C LEU A 110 -6.41 -6.34 6.31
N ARG A 111 -5.59 -5.74 5.42
CA ARG A 111 -4.87 -6.48 4.38
C ARG A 111 -3.81 -7.42 4.94
N ILE A 112 -3.02 -6.95 5.91
CA ILE A 112 -2.03 -7.77 6.61
C ILE A 112 -2.72 -9.01 7.22
N ARG A 113 -3.83 -8.81 7.94
CA ARG A 113 -4.58 -9.93 8.53
C ARG A 113 -5.04 -10.93 7.48
N GLN A 114 -5.65 -10.46 6.39
CA GLN A 114 -6.12 -11.33 5.30
C GLN A 114 -4.96 -12.16 4.71
N MET A 115 -3.82 -11.52 4.45
CA MET A 115 -2.65 -12.19 3.89
C MET A 115 -2.01 -13.20 4.87
N GLU A 116 -2.00 -12.90 6.17
CA GLU A 116 -1.54 -13.83 7.22
C GLU A 116 -2.46 -15.05 7.32
N GLU A 117 -3.78 -14.84 7.30
CA GLU A 117 -4.78 -15.92 7.28
C GLU A 117 -4.61 -16.79 6.02
N GLU A 118 -4.47 -16.19 4.83
CA GLU A 118 -4.25 -16.91 3.58
C GLU A 118 -2.93 -17.71 3.55
N ARG A 119 -1.88 -17.21 4.22
CA ARG A 119 -0.61 -17.95 4.36
C ARG A 119 -0.77 -19.14 5.30
N ALA A 120 -1.41 -18.94 6.45
CA ALA A 120 -1.65 -19.99 7.42
C ALA A 120 -2.51 -21.13 6.84
N LEU A 121 -3.57 -20.79 6.09
CA LEU A 121 -4.39 -21.78 5.40
C LEU A 121 -3.60 -22.57 4.36
N ARG A 122 -2.78 -21.90 3.54
CA ARG A 122 -1.91 -22.59 2.57
C ARG A 122 -0.91 -23.53 3.23
N GLU A 123 -0.36 -23.14 4.38
CA GLU A 123 0.55 -23.99 5.15
C GLU A 123 -0.17 -25.21 5.73
N LEU A 124 -1.38 -25.04 6.26
CA LEU A 124 -2.23 -26.14 6.71
C LEU A 124 -2.59 -27.12 5.58
N ASP A 125 -2.97 -26.60 4.41
CA ASP A 125 -3.29 -27.41 3.23
C ASP A 125 -2.06 -28.23 2.77
N PHE A 126 -0.87 -27.63 2.81
CA PHE A 126 0.37 -28.34 2.47
C PHE A 126 0.70 -29.46 3.48
N LEU A 127 0.55 -29.19 4.78
CA LEU A 127 0.81 -30.18 5.84
C LEU A 127 -0.20 -31.34 5.84
N THR A 128 -1.43 -31.09 5.42
CA THR A 128 -2.46 -32.13 5.28
C THR A 128 -2.21 -32.98 4.04
N ALA A 129 -1.87 -32.37 2.89
CA ALA A 129 -1.56 -33.09 1.65
C ALA A 129 -0.30 -33.97 1.70
N GLN A 130 0.66 -33.70 2.61
CA GLN A 130 1.84 -34.55 2.82
C GLN A 130 1.58 -35.79 3.71
N ARG A 131 0.40 -35.88 4.34
CA ARG A 131 0.04 -36.99 5.24
C ARG A 131 -0.76 -38.10 4.55
N ASP A 132 -1.23 -37.85 3.33
CA ASP A 132 -1.91 -38.81 2.44
C ASP A 132 -0.93 -39.43 1.43
#